data_AF-A0A970UV44-F1
#
_entry.id   AF-A0A970UV44-F1
#
_cell.length_a   1.000
_cell.length_b   1.000
_cell.length_c   1.000
_cell.angle_alpha   90.00
_cell.angle_beta   90.00
_cell.angle_gamma   90.00
#
_symmetry.space_group_name_H-M   'P 1'
#
loop_
_entity.id
_entity.type
_entity.pdbx_description
1 polymer ?
#
loop_
_entity_poly.entity_id
_entity_poly.type
_entity_poly.pdbx_seq_one_letter_code
_entity_poly.pdbx_strand_id
1 'polypeptide(L)' 'MKSKSNLIIYAAAVFVVFMVITWILRLLTDKLPIEDGIWGVYKNSDFFLGIVVAGIITLSHYQKRKLK' A
#
# COMPACT_ATOMS: atom_id res chain seq x y z
N MET A 1 5.12 -16.98 -18.28
CA MET A 1 4.01 -16.07 -17.90
C MET A 1 3.60 -16.13 -16.41
N LYS A 2 3.76 -17.24 -15.68
CA LYS A 2 3.45 -17.37 -14.22
C LYS A 2 4.13 -16.35 -13.27
N SER A 3 5.28 -15.79 -13.64
CA SER A 3 6.06 -14.89 -12.75
C SER A 3 5.48 -13.49 -12.63
N LYS A 4 4.82 -12.95 -13.67
CA LYS A 4 4.34 -11.56 -13.68
C LYS A 4 3.04 -11.39 -12.89
N SER A 5 2.11 -12.35 -12.98
CA SER A 5 0.86 -12.34 -12.22
C SER A 5 1.10 -12.42 -10.71
N ASN A 6 2.03 -13.29 -10.28
CA ASN A 6 2.37 -13.41 -8.86
C ASN A 6 2.98 -12.13 -8.27
N LEU A 7 3.67 -11.35 -9.10
CA LEU A 7 4.24 -10.08 -8.69
C LEU A 7 3.14 -9.02 -8.48
N ILE A 8 2.17 -8.97 -9.40
CA ILE A 8 1.03 -8.04 -9.31
C ILE A 8 0.16 -8.37 -8.09
N ILE A 9 -0.11 -9.66 -7.85
CA ILE A 9 -0.86 -10.10 -6.66
C ILE A 9 -0.12 -9.73 -5.38
N TYR A 10 1.21 -9.88 -5.36
CA TYR A 10 2.03 -9.46 -4.22
C TYR A 10 1.95 -7.94 -4.00
N ALA A 11 2.08 -7.14 -5.05
CA ALA A 11 1.96 -5.69 -4.97
C ALA A 11 0.58 -5.26 -4.45
N ALA A 12 -0.48 -5.88 -4.96
CA ALA A 12 -1.85 -5.63 -4.50
C ALA A 12 -2.03 -6.02 -3.02
N ALA A 13 -1.48 -7.16 -2.59
CA ALA A 13 -1.54 -7.58 -1.20
C ALA A 13 -0.79 -6.60 -0.27
N VAL A 14 0.41 -6.17 -0.64
CA VAL A 14 1.17 -5.16 0.11
C VAL A 14 0.41 -3.84 0.20
N PHE A 15 -0.19 -3.41 -0.91
CA PHE A 15 -1.00 -2.19 -0.94
C PHE A 15 -2.20 -2.29 0.02
N VAL A 16 -2.94 -3.40 -0.01
CA VAL A 16 -4.09 -3.61 0.90
C VAL A 16 -3.64 -3.62 2.36
N VAL A 17 -2.54 -4.31 2.69
CA VAL A 17 -1.99 -4.33 4.06
C VAL A 17 -1.61 -2.91 4.50
N PHE A 18 -0.96 -2.13 3.64
CA PHE A 18 -0.61 -0.74 3.94
C PHE A 18 -1.84 0.12 4.22
N MET A 19 -2.88 0.01 3.40
CA MET A 19 -4.14 0.72 3.63
C MET A 19 -4.75 0.30 4.97
N VAL A 20 -4.87 -0.99 5.26
CA VAL A 20 -5.43 -1.45 6.55
C VAL A 20 -4.64 -0.92 7.75
N ILE A 21 -3.30 -0.95 7.70
CA ILE A 21 -2.46 -0.44 8.80
C ILE A 21 -2.68 1.06 9.00
N THR A 22 -2.67 1.84 7.91
CA THR A 22 -2.86 3.29 7.98
C THR A 22 -4.27 3.68 8.42
N TRP A 23 -5.28 2.86 8.06
CA TRP A 23 -6.64 2.98 8.58
C TRP A 23 -6.66 2.90 10.10
N ILE A 24 -6.07 1.83 10.64
CA ILE A 24 -6.01 1.55 12.09
C ILE A 24 -5.24 2.67 12.80
N LEU A 25 -4.11 3.11 12.25
CA LEU A 25 -3.33 4.22 12.83
C LEU A 25 -4.16 5.50 12.93
N ARG A 26 -4.93 5.82 11.88
CA ARG A 26 -5.78 7.01 11.83
C ARG A 26 -6.95 6.92 12.80
N LEU A 27 -7.55 5.74 12.94
CA LEU A 27 -8.57 5.48 13.98
C LEU A 27 -8.00 5.70 15.37
N LEU A 28 -6.80 5.18 15.66
CA LEU A 28 -6.15 5.35 16.96
C LEU A 28 -5.72 6.80 17.26
N THR A 29 -5.60 7.64 16.25
CA THR A 29 -5.17 9.05 16.42
C THR A 29 -6.37 10.00 16.50
N ASP A 30 -7.62 9.52 16.42
CA ASP A 30 -8.85 10.33 16.34
C ASP A 30 -8.79 11.42 15.26
N LYS A 31 -8.02 11.20 14.18
CA LYS A 31 -7.85 12.16 13.07
C LYS A 31 -8.87 11.95 11.95
N LEU A 32 -10.05 11.44 12.31
CA LEU A 32 -11.16 11.18 11.40
C LEU A 32 -12.38 12.01 11.79
N PRO A 33 -13.20 12.50 10.83
CA PRO A 33 -13.04 12.36 9.39
C PRO A 33 -12.05 13.39 8.79
N ILE A 34 -11.41 13.02 7.69
CA ILE A 34 -10.56 13.94 6.92
C ILE A 34 -11.43 14.67 5.88
N GLU A 35 -11.42 16.00 5.91
CA GLU A 35 -12.02 16.84 4.86
C GLU A 35 -11.42 16.52 3.49
N ASP A 36 -12.28 16.36 2.49
CA ASP A 36 -11.96 15.93 1.12
C ASP A 36 -11.23 14.57 1.02
N GLY A 37 -11.35 13.75 2.06
CA GLY A 37 -10.80 12.40 2.08
C GLY A 37 -11.67 11.41 1.31
N ILE A 38 -11.04 10.57 0.50
CA ILE A 38 -11.60 9.31 0.01
C ILE A 38 -12.16 8.53 1.21
N TRP A 39 -13.47 8.31 1.20
CA TRP A 39 -14.23 7.65 2.27
C TRP A 39 -14.11 8.34 3.64
N GLY A 40 -13.69 9.61 3.68
CA GLY A 40 -13.43 10.35 4.92
C GLY A 40 -12.19 9.90 5.69
N VAL A 41 -11.37 9.00 5.12
CA VAL A 41 -10.22 8.39 5.82
C VAL A 41 -8.88 8.61 5.13
N TYR A 42 -8.86 8.78 3.80
CA TYR A 42 -7.61 8.94 3.06
C TYR A 42 -7.61 10.18 2.18
N LYS A 43 -6.57 10.98 2.21
CA LYS A 43 -6.36 11.99 1.15
C LYS A 43 -5.87 11.29 -0.12
N ASN A 44 -6.06 11.95 -1.27
CA ASN A 44 -5.46 11.49 -2.54
C ASN A 44 -3.94 11.27 -2.40
N SER A 45 -3.26 12.12 -1.65
CA SER A 45 -1.83 11.99 -1.35
C SER A 45 -1.47 10.67 -0.63
N ASP A 46 -2.32 10.20 0.29
CA ASP A 46 -2.08 8.95 1.03
C ASP A 46 -2.18 7.73 0.10
N PHE A 47 -3.10 7.80 -0.89
CA PHE A 47 -3.26 6.75 -1.88
C PHE A 47 -2.04 6.64 -2.80
N PHE A 48 -1.52 7.77 -3.31
CA PHE A 48 -0.28 7.80 -4.07
C PHE A 48 0.91 7.29 -3.25
N LEU A 49 0.96 7.66 -1.97
CA LEU A 49 2.01 7.19 -1.06
C LEU A 49 1.93 5.66 -0.89
N GLY A 50 0.72 5.11 -0.73
CA GLY A 50 0.51 3.65 -0.70
C GLY A 50 0.99 2.94 -1.96
N ILE A 51 0.74 3.52 -3.15
CA ILE A 51 1.22 2.97 -4.43
C ILE A 51 2.75 2.97 -4.49
N VAL A 52 3.39 4.09 -4.11
CA VAL A 52 4.86 4.22 -4.11
C VAL A 52 5.48 3.21 -3.16
N VAL A 53 4.95 3.08 -1.93
CA VAL A 53 5.41 2.12 -0.93
C VAL A 53 5.25 0.68 -1.43
N ALA A 54 4.08 0.33 -1.97
CA ALA A 54 3.83 -1.00 -2.52
C ALA A 54 4.78 -1.33 -3.69
N GLY A 55 5.05 -0.35 -4.56
CA GLY A 55 6.02 -0.46 -5.65
C GLY A 55 7.43 -0.74 -5.15
N ILE A 56 7.92 0.06 -4.20
CA ILE A 56 9.28 -0.09 -3.61
C ILE A 56 9.43 -1.46 -2.94
N ILE A 57 8.46 -1.88 -2.12
CA ILE A 57 8.49 -3.17 -1.42
C ILE A 57 8.48 -4.32 -2.44
N THR A 58 7.63 -4.23 -3.46
CA THR A 58 7.55 -5.25 -4.52
C THR A 58 8.84 -5.35 -5.31
N LEU A 59 9.45 -4.22 -5.68
CA LEU A 59 10.74 -4.17 -6.37
C LEU A 59 11.86 -4.74 -5.50
N SER A 60 11.90 -4.39 -4.22
CA SER A 60 12.86 -4.91 -3.25
C SER A 60 12.74 -6.43 -3.11
N HIS A 61 11.51 -6.95 -3.01
CA HIS A 61 11.23 -8.38 -2.99
C HIS A 61 11.68 -9.08 -4.28
N TYR A 62 11.45 -8.47 -5.42
CA TYR A 62 11.90 -8.99 -6.71
C TYR A 62 13.43 -9.03 -6.83
N GLN A 63 14.13 -7.96 -6.42
CA GLN A 63 15.58 -7.90 -6.43
C GLN A 63 16.20 -8.95 -5.50
N LYS A 64 15.66 -9.13 -4.28
CA LYS A 64 16.12 -10.17 -3.35
C LYS A 64 15.97 -11.59 -3.91
N ARG A 65 14.92 -11.84 -4.71
CA ARG A 65 14.74 -13.14 -5.39
C ARG A 65 15.72 -13.36 -6.54
N LYS A 66 16.28 -12.31 -7.13
CA LYS A 66 17.31 -12.40 -8.19
C LYS A 66 18.73 -12.57 -7.65
N LEU A 67 18.97 -12.19 -6.38
CA LEU A 67 20.28 -12.30 -5.71
C LEU A 67 20.52 -13.68 -5.06
N LYS A 68 19.56 -14.60 -5.18
CA LYS A 68 19.67 -16.01 -4.77
C LYS A 68 19.81 -16.89 -6.01
#